data_AF-A0A3D4TEU6-F1
#
_entry.id   AF-A0A3D4TEU6-F1
#
_cell.length_a   1.000
_cell.length_b   1.000
_cell.length_c   1.000
_cell.angle_alpha   90.00
_cell.angle_beta   90.00
_cell.angle_gamma   90.00
#
_symmetry.space_group_name_H-M   'P 1'
#
loop_
_entity.id
_entity.type
_entity.pdbx_description
1 polymer ?
#
loop_
_entity_poly.entity_id
_entity_poly.type
_entity_poly.pdbx_seq_one_letter_code
_entity_poly.pdbx_strand_id
1 'polypeptide(L)'
;MKKIFFSVLLFSAAVAVKAQDFDVILAGSKADANKYLENYLRPFGEGQIYNMARGWSSTAKAHKFLGLDISVNVQAAIVPDKLQSFSFKNSEYGTFALAGGATSTNLPTFLGGKTTQDINVTTTVNGQSARTTFR
;
A
#
# COMPACT_ATOMS: atom_id res chain seq x y z
N MET A 1 -31.71 -17.98 -12.77
CA MET A 1 -30.30 -18.43 -12.59
C MET A 1 -29.27 -17.32 -12.77
N LYS A 2 -29.31 -16.51 -13.85
CA LYS A 2 -28.35 -15.40 -14.07
C LYS A 2 -28.31 -14.31 -12.96
N LYS A 3 -29.47 -14.01 -12.33
CA LYS A 3 -29.58 -13.02 -11.23
C LYS A 3 -28.90 -13.47 -9.94
N ILE A 4 -28.93 -14.77 -9.63
CA ILE A 4 -28.28 -15.35 -8.45
C ILE A 4 -26.77 -15.40 -8.67
N PHE A 5 -26.32 -15.72 -9.88
CA PHE A 5 -24.91 -15.73 -10.25
C PHE A 5 -24.24 -14.36 -10.06
N PHE A 6 -24.90 -13.27 -10.44
CA PHE A 6 -24.36 -11.92 -10.29
C PHE A 6 -24.27 -11.49 -8.81
N SER A 7 -25.26 -11.85 -7.98
CA SER A 7 -25.19 -11.60 -6.52
C SER A 7 -24.09 -12.40 -5.84
N VAL A 8 -23.87 -13.67 -6.24
CA VAL A 8 -22.79 -14.51 -5.69
C VAL A 8 -21.41 -13.98 -6.08
N LEU A 9 -21.25 -13.49 -7.32
CA LEU A 9 -20.00 -12.88 -7.78
C LEU A 9 -19.68 -11.60 -7.00
N LEU A 10 -20.66 -10.72 -6.77
CA LEU A 10 -20.49 -9.49 -5.99
C LEU A 10 -20.10 -9.78 -4.52
N PHE A 11 -20.67 -10.83 -3.93
CA PHE A 11 -20.40 -11.19 -2.52
C PHE A 11 -19.06 -11.92 -2.35
N SER A 12 -18.59 -12.63 -3.38
CA SER A 12 -17.31 -13.34 -3.35
C SER A 12 -16.08 -12.41 -3.31
N ALA A 13 -16.23 -11.15 -3.73
CA ALA A 13 -15.15 -10.15 -3.65
C ALA A 13 -14.88 -9.64 -2.22
N ALA A 14 -15.76 -9.93 -1.26
CA ALA A 14 -15.63 -9.43 0.12
C ALA A 14 -14.72 -10.29 1.01
N VAL A 15 -14.27 -11.46 0.56
CA VAL A 15 -13.52 -12.40 1.40
C VAL A 15 -12.03 -12.41 1.05
N ALA A 16 -11.21 -12.17 2.09
CA ALA A 16 -9.73 -12.22 2.15
C ALA A 16 -8.94 -10.91 1.98
N VAL A 17 -9.44 -9.79 2.51
CA VAL A 17 -8.56 -8.63 2.81
C VAL A 17 -7.88 -8.87 4.16
N LYS A 18 -6.55 -8.99 4.17
CA LYS A 18 -5.75 -8.89 5.40
C LYS A 18 -5.54 -7.41 5.70
N ALA A 19 -5.94 -6.96 6.88
CA ALA A 19 -5.53 -5.64 7.36
C ALA A 19 -4.01 -5.65 7.60
N GLN A 20 -3.34 -4.55 7.26
CA GLN A 20 -1.94 -4.33 7.60
C GLN A 20 -1.88 -3.80 9.05
N ASP A 21 -0.88 -4.21 9.83
CA ASP A 21 -0.68 -3.78 11.22
C ASP A 21 -0.13 -2.34 11.30
N PHE A 22 -0.94 -1.40 10.82
CA PHE A 22 -0.58 0.00 10.65
C PHE A 22 -0.43 0.75 11.97
N ASP A 23 -1.12 0.30 13.02
CA ASP A 23 -1.03 0.84 14.37
C ASP A 23 0.41 0.85 14.90
N VAL A 24 1.18 -0.18 14.56
CA VAL A 24 2.58 -0.31 14.97
C VAL A 24 3.47 0.77 14.33
N ILE A 25 3.20 1.12 13.07
CA ILE A 25 3.90 2.20 12.36
C ILE A 25 3.54 3.55 13.00
N LEU A 26 2.27 3.74 13.35
CA LEU A 26 1.78 4.96 13.99
C LEU A 26 2.26 5.15 15.43
N ALA A 27 2.65 4.07 16.12
CA ALA A 27 3.19 4.13 17.48
C ALA A 27 4.58 4.79 17.56
N GLY A 28 5.27 4.95 16.43
CA GLY A 28 6.55 5.67 16.36
C GLY A 28 6.39 7.19 16.36
N SER A 29 7.49 7.89 16.12
CA SER A 29 7.41 9.33 15.92
C SER A 29 6.65 9.65 14.63
N LYS A 30 5.88 10.74 14.63
CA LYS A 30 5.16 11.22 13.44
C LYS A 30 6.11 11.41 12.24
N ALA A 31 7.32 11.89 12.48
CA ALA A 31 8.32 12.10 11.44
C ALA A 31 8.77 10.78 10.80
N ASP A 32 9.06 9.77 11.61
CA ASP A 32 9.49 8.44 11.13
C ASP A 32 8.36 7.72 10.39
N ALA A 33 7.14 7.75 10.95
CA ALA A 33 5.96 7.16 10.33
C ALA A 33 5.67 7.79 8.96
N ASN A 34 5.66 9.12 8.87
CA ASN A 34 5.45 9.82 7.60
C ASN A 34 6.53 9.46 6.58
N LYS A 35 7.80 9.50 6.97
CA LYS A 35 8.92 9.19 6.08
C LYS A 35 8.90 7.74 5.60
N TYR A 36 8.60 6.80 6.49
CA TYR A 36 8.48 5.39 6.13
C TYR A 36 7.33 5.18 5.14
N LEU A 37 6.15 5.75 5.42
CA LEU A 37 4.97 5.62 4.57
C LEU A 37 5.16 6.29 3.21
N GLU A 38 5.81 7.43 3.15
CA GLU A 38 6.15 8.10 1.90
C GLU A 38 6.98 7.17 1.00
N ASN A 39 8.03 6.56 1.55
CA ASN A 39 8.86 5.62 0.81
C ASN A 39 8.11 4.34 0.43
N TYR A 40 7.33 3.79 1.36
CA TYR A 40 6.55 2.57 1.15
C TYR A 40 5.47 2.75 0.08
N LEU A 41 4.79 3.89 0.05
CA LEU A 41 3.70 4.21 -0.88
C LEU A 41 4.16 4.95 -2.14
N ARG A 42 5.44 5.31 -2.28
CA ARG A 42 5.97 6.00 -3.45
C ARG A 42 5.52 5.43 -4.81
N PRO A 43 5.52 4.10 -5.05
CA PRO A 43 5.10 3.54 -6.34
C PRO A 43 3.62 3.76 -6.61
N PHE A 44 2.79 3.85 -5.57
CA PHE A 44 1.39 4.19 -5.72
C PHE A 44 1.25 5.65 -6.14
N GLY A 45 1.93 6.58 -5.47
CA GLY A 45 1.94 8.00 -5.85
C GLY A 45 2.40 8.22 -7.29
N GLU A 46 3.52 7.62 -7.69
CA GLU A 46 4.06 7.74 -9.05
C GLU A 46 3.25 6.97 -10.09
N GLY A 47 2.72 5.79 -9.75
CA GLY A 47 2.00 4.91 -10.67
C GLY A 47 0.55 5.32 -10.92
N GLN A 48 -0.15 5.86 -9.93
CA GLN A 48 -1.57 6.21 -10.06
C GLN A 48 -1.81 7.36 -11.04
N ILE A 49 -0.88 8.30 -11.15
CA ILE A 49 -0.95 9.39 -12.14
C ILE A 49 -1.11 8.82 -13.56
N TYR A 50 -0.41 7.72 -13.87
CA TYR A 50 -0.52 7.06 -15.17
C TYR A 50 -1.84 6.31 -15.38
N ASN A 51 -2.49 5.82 -14.31
CA ASN A 51 -3.79 5.16 -14.39
C ASN A 51 -4.93 6.17 -14.60
N MET A 52 -4.87 7.33 -13.94
CA MET A 52 -5.91 8.36 -14.08
C MET A 52 -6.05 8.88 -15.52
N ALA A 53 -4.96 8.88 -16.29
CA ALA A 53 -4.95 9.34 -17.68
C ALA A 53 -5.50 8.33 -18.71
N ARG A 54 -5.75 7.06 -18.34
CA ARG A 54 -6.10 5.99 -19.30
C ARG A 54 -7.60 5.69 -19.39
N GLY A 55 -8.43 6.34 -18.57
CA GLY A 55 -9.88 6.09 -18.47
C GLY A 55 -10.79 7.05 -19.23
N TRP A 56 -10.27 8.02 -19.99
CA TRP A 56 -11.07 9.09 -20.59
C TRP A 56 -11.81 8.73 -21.89
N SER A 57 -11.83 7.45 -22.28
CA SER A 57 -12.60 7.00 -23.45
C SER A 57 -14.06 6.74 -23.06
N SER A 58 -14.95 7.69 -23.37
CA SER A 58 -16.40 7.51 -23.29
C SER A 58 -17.01 7.42 -24.70
N THR A 59 -18.03 6.58 -24.87
CA THR A 59 -18.78 6.51 -26.13
C THR A 59 -19.70 7.74 -26.24
N ALA A 60 -19.67 8.47 -27.36
CA ALA A 60 -20.46 9.70 -27.54
C ALA A 60 -21.93 9.43 -27.93
N LYS A 61 -22.40 8.18 -27.80
CA LYS A 61 -23.71 7.76 -28.31
C LYS A 61 -24.80 8.11 -27.30
N ALA A 62 -25.85 8.82 -27.75
CA ALA A 62 -27.00 9.12 -26.91
C ALA A 62 -27.71 7.83 -26.47
N HIS A 63 -27.89 7.67 -25.16
CA HIS A 63 -28.59 6.54 -24.58
C HIS A 63 -30.11 6.73 -24.73
N LYS A 64 -30.86 5.64 -24.95
CA LYS A 64 -32.33 5.67 -24.91
C LYS A 64 -32.82 5.90 -23.47
N PHE A 65 -34.09 6.29 -23.30
CA PHE A 65 -34.73 6.36 -21.99
C PHE A 65 -34.57 5.00 -21.25
N LEU A 66 -33.94 5.01 -20.07
CA LEU A 66 -33.51 3.83 -19.28
C LEU A 66 -32.38 2.95 -19.88
N GLY A 67 -31.63 3.45 -20.88
CA GLY A 67 -30.49 2.72 -21.46
C GLY A 67 -29.23 2.81 -20.60
N LEU A 68 -28.89 1.75 -19.87
CA LEU A 68 -27.61 1.61 -19.17
C LEU A 68 -26.50 1.14 -20.13
N ASP A 69 -25.32 1.75 -20.07
CA ASP A 69 -24.09 1.23 -20.70
C ASP A 69 -23.11 0.84 -19.60
N ILE A 70 -22.53 -0.36 -19.73
CA ILE A 70 -21.55 -0.91 -18.80
C ILE A 70 -20.29 -1.20 -19.62
N SER A 71 -19.29 -0.33 -19.48
CA SER A 71 -17.98 -0.52 -20.08
C SER A 71 -17.01 -1.10 -19.05
N VAL A 72 -16.33 -2.18 -19.41
CA VAL A 72 -15.26 -2.78 -18.59
C VAL A 72 -13.93 -2.41 -19.19
N ASN A 73 -13.10 -1.69 -18.44
CA ASN A 73 -11.75 -1.31 -18.84
C ASN A 73 -10.74 -2.11 -18.02
N VAL A 74 -9.84 -2.82 -18.68
CA VAL A 74 -8.73 -3.54 -18.02
C VAL A 74 -7.48 -2.68 -18.13
N GLN A 75 -6.87 -2.38 -16.99
CA GLN A 75 -5.64 -1.60 -16.91
C GLN A 75 -4.57 -2.45 -16.22
N ALA A 76 -3.41 -2.59 -16.87
CA ALA A 76 -2.23 -3.23 -16.31
C ALA A 76 -1.14 -2.16 -16.12
N ALA A 77 -0.58 -2.10 -14.92
CA ALA A 77 0.54 -1.24 -14.59
C ALA A 77 1.74 -2.11 -14.20
N ILE A 78 2.89 -1.86 -14.83
CA ILE A 78 4.16 -2.52 -14.49
C ILE A 78 4.93 -1.57 -13.58
N VAL A 79 5.32 -2.04 -12.40
CA VAL A 79 6.11 -1.25 -11.45
C VAL A 79 7.59 -1.41 -11.81
N PRO A 80 8.29 -0.31 -12.14
CA PRO A 80 9.73 -0.35 -12.41
C PRO A 80 10.51 -0.88 -11.19
N ASP A 81 11.58 -1.63 -11.43
CA ASP A 81 12.40 -2.24 -10.36
C ASP A 81 12.93 -1.23 -9.33
N LYS A 82 13.28 -0.01 -9.79
CA LYS A 82 13.72 1.09 -8.91
C LYS A 82 12.67 1.54 -7.89
N LEU A 83 11.40 1.24 -8.13
CA LEU A 83 10.27 1.56 -7.25
C LEU A 83 9.85 0.36 -6.39
N GLN A 84 10.38 -0.84 -6.62
CA GLN A 84 10.01 -2.02 -5.83
C GLN A 84 10.67 -2.03 -4.44
N SER A 85 11.72 -1.24 -4.23
CA SER A 85 12.39 -1.14 -2.93
C SER A 85 12.90 0.29 -2.65
N PHE A 86 13.20 0.55 -1.38
CA PHE A 86 13.83 1.79 -0.93
C PHE A 86 14.90 1.50 0.12
N SER A 87 15.89 2.39 0.22
CA SER A 87 16.95 2.28 1.21
C SER A 87 16.44 2.77 2.57
N PHE A 88 16.50 1.90 3.57
CA PHE A 88 16.24 2.21 4.96
C PHE A 88 17.55 2.26 5.72
N LYS A 89 17.82 3.37 6.43
CA LYS A 89 19.01 3.54 7.28
C LYS A 89 18.60 3.93 8.68
N ASN A 90 19.10 3.26 9.72
CA ASN A 90 18.74 3.60 11.10
C ASN A 90 19.09 5.05 11.45
N SER A 91 20.16 5.63 10.85
CA SER A 91 20.56 7.03 11.08
C SER A 91 19.53 8.06 10.60
N GLU A 92 18.60 7.63 9.75
CA GLU A 92 17.60 8.48 9.13
C GLU A 92 16.24 8.46 9.85
N TYR A 93 16.13 7.67 10.92
CA TYR A 93 14.95 7.49 11.73
C TYR A 93 15.30 7.60 13.22
N GLY A 94 14.41 8.17 14.03
CA GLY A 94 14.64 8.34 15.47
C GLY A 94 14.15 7.15 16.30
N THR A 95 12.94 6.69 15.99
CA THR A 95 12.21 5.65 16.75
C THR A 95 12.20 4.30 16.04
N PHE A 96 12.45 4.28 14.73
CA PHE A 96 12.49 3.06 13.93
C PHE A 96 13.93 2.56 13.79
N ALA A 97 14.14 1.25 13.99
CA ALA A 97 15.44 0.62 13.81
C ALA A 97 15.30 -0.80 13.29
N LEU A 98 16.18 -1.19 12.35
CA LEU A 98 16.24 -2.56 11.85
C LEU A 98 16.50 -3.56 12.99
N ALA A 99 15.77 -4.67 13.01
CA ALA A 99 16.05 -5.81 13.87
C ALA A 99 17.36 -6.51 13.45
N GLY A 100 18.04 -7.13 14.42
CA GLY A 100 19.24 -7.93 14.15
C GLY A 100 20.55 -7.13 14.01
N GLY A 101 20.56 -5.84 14.37
CA GLY A 101 21.80 -5.04 14.44
C GLY A 101 22.29 -4.48 13.10
N ALA A 102 21.56 -4.69 12.01
CA ALA A 102 21.83 -4.04 10.73
C ALA A 102 21.63 -2.52 10.85
N THR A 103 22.48 -1.74 10.18
CA THR A 103 22.41 -0.27 10.17
C THR A 103 21.71 0.29 8.93
N SER A 104 21.69 -0.47 7.85
CA SER A 104 21.07 -0.11 6.58
C SER A 104 20.66 -1.36 5.80
N THR A 105 19.52 -1.31 5.11
CA THR A 105 19.07 -2.37 4.19
C THR A 105 18.06 -1.82 3.18
N ASN A 106 17.78 -2.58 2.12
CA ASN A 106 16.70 -2.25 1.19
C ASN A 106 15.43 -2.94 1.61
N LEU A 107 14.37 -2.16 1.84
CA LEU A 107 13.05 -2.65 2.17
C LEU A 107 12.13 -2.57 0.96
N PRO A 108 11.19 -3.51 0.80
CA PRO A 108 10.22 -3.47 -0.28
C PRO A 108 9.24 -2.31 -0.07
N THR A 109 8.76 -1.76 -1.17
CA THR A 109 7.61 -0.84 -1.18
C THR A 109 6.29 -1.63 -1.17
N PHE A 110 5.16 -0.93 -1.12
CA PHE A 110 3.82 -1.52 -1.18
C PHE A 110 3.59 -2.43 -2.40
N LEU A 111 4.22 -2.10 -3.54
CA LEU A 111 4.16 -2.89 -4.77
C LEU A 111 5.44 -3.71 -5.01
N GLY A 112 6.29 -3.83 -3.98
CA GLY A 112 7.52 -4.59 -3.98
C GLY A 112 7.33 -6.06 -3.60
N GLY A 113 8.46 -6.77 -3.48
CA GLY A 113 8.49 -8.16 -3.01
C GLY A 113 8.28 -8.30 -1.51
N LYS A 114 8.51 -9.51 -0.98
CA LYS A 114 8.48 -9.77 0.46
C LYS A 114 9.86 -9.51 1.07
N THR A 115 9.88 -9.11 2.33
CA THR A 115 11.09 -9.03 3.15
C THR A 115 10.97 -9.95 4.37
N THR A 116 12.11 -10.40 4.89
CA THR A 116 12.22 -11.08 6.18
C THR A 116 12.74 -10.13 7.26
N GLN A 117 13.07 -8.89 6.89
CA GLN A 117 13.61 -7.89 7.78
C GLN A 117 12.50 -7.27 8.62
N ASP A 118 12.65 -7.36 9.94
CA ASP A 118 11.74 -6.72 10.88
C ASP A 118 12.25 -5.32 11.28
N ILE A 119 11.32 -4.41 11.56
CA ILE A 119 11.58 -3.05 12.03
C ILE A 119 11.05 -2.93 13.45
N ASN A 120 11.91 -2.49 14.36
CA ASN A 120 11.53 -2.19 15.73
C ASN A 120 11.16 -0.74 15.85
N VAL A 121 10.05 -0.49 16.55
CA VAL A 121 9.61 0.83 16.95
C VAL A 121 9.80 0.93 18.44
N THR A 122 10.60 1.91 18.87
CA THR A 122 10.81 2.21 20.28
C THR A 122 10.10 3.50 20.62
N THR A 123 9.16 3.43 21.55
CA THR A 123 8.37 4.58 22.01
C THR A 123 8.36 4.63 23.53
N THR A 124 8.13 5.80 24.12
CA THR A 124 8.07 5.97 25.57
C THR A 124 6.61 6.13 25.99
N VAL A 125 6.07 5.16 26.71
CA VAL A 125 4.71 5.20 27.25
C VAL A 125 4.81 5.28 28.77
N ASN A 126 4.22 6.32 29.38
CA ASN A 126 4.25 6.54 30.84
C ASN A 126 5.67 6.54 31.45
N GLY A 127 6.68 7.04 30.72
CA GLY A 127 8.07 7.09 31.18
C GLY A 127 8.83 5.76 31.08
N GLN A 128 8.21 4.70 30.54
CA GLN A 128 8.85 3.41 30.28
C GLN A 128 9.02 3.20 28.77
N SER A 129 10.18 2.68 28.37
CA SER A 129 10.44 2.34 26.97
C SER A 129 9.65 1.08 26.59
N ALA A 130 8.72 1.23 25.65
CA ALA A 130 7.98 0.15 25.02
C ALA A 130 8.55 -0.11 23.62
N ARG A 131 8.63 -1.39 23.24
CA ARG A 131 9.10 -1.82 21.93
C ARG A 131 8.05 -2.68 21.27
N THR A 132 7.78 -2.37 20.01
CA THR A 132 6.93 -3.17 19.13
C THR A 132 7.65 -3.36 17.79
N THR A 133 7.21 -4.35 17.01
CA THR A 133 7.91 -4.77 15.80
C THR A 133 6.90 -5.01 14.69
N PHE A 134 7.23 -4.58 13.47
CA PHE A 134 6.44 -4.83 12.28
C PHE A 134 7.33 -5.20 11.08
N ARG A 135 6.69 -5.67 10.01
CA ARG A 135 7.33 -6.13 8.78
C ARG A 135 6.62 -5.57 7.55
#